data_AF-A0A353DEC7-F1
#
_entry.id   AF-A0A353DEC7-F1
#
_cell.length_a   1.000
_cell.length_b   1.000
_cell.length_c   1.000
_cell.angle_alpha   90.00
_cell.angle_beta   90.00
_cell.angle_gamma   90.00
#
_symmetry.space_group_name_H-M   'P 1'
#
loop_
_entity.id
_entity.type
_entity.pdbx_description
1 polymer ?
#
loop_
_entity_poly.entity_id
_entity_poly.type
_entity_poly.pdbx_seq_one_letter_code
_entity_poly.pdbx_strand_id
1 'polypeptide(L)'
;RKLIFQVGSQQRSDKRFRHAVEIVRNGHLGKITKVEVGLPRGKDKPAGDTTIKSPPKGLDYDMWCGPSEKLPFMEARYHWNWRWHLNYGGGQLMDWIGHHNDIAHWGLGADKAGPLSVEAKDFEYVDDLMKVYNSPRDYTFVSQYPDDIEVVVSTKNTMGTKWIGENGWVYVTRGRIQASNPEWLATSDGNKKGSNFSFNPGEWKGYHPGAGHQSNFMEGVLNRKECICSAETGHRSATPGHLAYLSHALSRPIKWDSKAEKVIGDDEAQKKLMALNYRGDLKLI
;
A
#
# COMPACT_ATOMS: atom_id res chain seq x y z
N ARG A 1 5.29 -28.43 4.88
CA ARG A 1 3.88 -28.00 5.11
C ARG A 1 3.73 -26.59 4.53
N LYS A 2 2.70 -26.30 3.73
CA LYS A 2 2.43 -24.93 3.26
C LYS A 2 1.87 -24.12 4.43
N LEU A 3 2.59 -23.07 4.86
CA LEU A 3 2.14 -22.18 5.92
C LEU A 3 1.02 -21.26 5.39
N ILE A 4 0.04 -20.95 6.24
CA ILE A 4 -1.03 -20.01 5.94
C ILE A 4 -0.65 -18.66 6.55
N PHE A 5 -0.67 -17.62 5.72
CA PHE A 5 -0.36 -16.26 6.12
C PHE A 5 -1.48 -15.33 5.63
N GLN A 6 -1.85 -14.35 6.44
CA GLN A 6 -2.77 -13.29 6.05
C GLN A 6 -2.15 -11.93 6.39
N VAL A 7 -2.02 -11.06 5.38
CA VAL A 7 -1.71 -9.64 5.59
C VAL A 7 -2.97 -8.95 6.06
N GLY A 8 -2.85 -7.99 6.99
CA GLY A 8 -3.96 -7.22 7.55
C GLY A 8 -4.64 -6.22 6.58
N SER A 9 -4.78 -6.55 5.29
CA SER A 9 -5.47 -5.76 4.26
C SER A 9 -7.00 -5.83 4.42
N GLN A 10 -7.51 -5.35 5.55
CA GLN A 10 -8.92 -5.43 5.95
C GLN A 10 -9.88 -4.80 4.94
N GLN A 11 -9.43 -3.84 4.14
CA GLN A 11 -10.24 -3.21 3.09
C GLN A 11 -10.73 -4.22 2.05
N ARG A 12 -9.99 -5.29 1.77
CA ARG A 12 -10.47 -6.37 0.90
C ARG A 12 -11.68 -7.12 1.48
N SER A 13 -11.95 -6.96 2.77
CA SER A 13 -13.11 -7.49 3.48
C SER A 13 -14.22 -6.46 3.72
N ASP A 14 -14.09 -5.23 3.23
CA ASP A 14 -15.17 -4.25 3.29
C ASP A 14 -16.02 -4.33 2.02
N LYS A 15 -17.35 -4.35 2.20
CA LYS A 15 -18.30 -4.54 1.10
C LYS A 15 -18.21 -3.48 0.00
N ARG A 16 -17.84 -2.24 0.32
CA ARG A 16 -17.72 -1.16 -0.68
C ARG A 16 -16.50 -1.40 -1.57
N PHE A 17 -15.38 -1.74 -0.96
CA PHE A 17 -14.15 -2.05 -1.69
C PHE A 17 -14.33 -3.28 -2.57
N ARG A 18 -14.92 -4.35 -2.02
CA ARG A 18 -15.27 -5.54 -2.79
C ARG A 18 -16.18 -5.19 -3.98
N HIS A 19 -17.25 -4.44 -3.74
CA HIS A 19 -18.20 -4.06 -4.80
C HIS A 19 -17.54 -3.22 -5.90
N ALA A 20 -16.72 -2.23 -5.54
CA ALA A 20 -15.95 -1.44 -6.49
C ALA A 20 -15.01 -2.32 -7.34
N VAL A 21 -14.30 -3.24 -6.70
CA VAL A 21 -13.40 -4.18 -7.40
C VAL A 21 -14.19 -5.14 -8.30
N GLU A 22 -15.36 -5.62 -7.87
CA GLU A 22 -16.23 -6.43 -8.72
C GLU A 22 -16.72 -5.66 -9.96
N ILE A 23 -17.04 -4.37 -9.84
CA ILE A 23 -17.38 -3.52 -11.00
C ILE A 23 -16.20 -3.46 -11.98
N VAL A 24 -14.97 -3.24 -11.49
CA VAL A 24 -13.76 -3.18 -12.33
C VAL A 24 -13.46 -4.52 -12.98
N ARG A 25 -13.42 -5.59 -12.20
CA ARG A 25 -13.03 -6.95 -12.62
C ARG A 25 -14.01 -7.60 -13.59
N ASN A 26 -15.28 -7.16 -13.57
CA ASN A 26 -16.29 -7.58 -14.54
C ASN A 26 -16.41 -6.64 -15.75
N GLY A 27 -15.47 -5.70 -15.94
CA GLY A 27 -15.31 -4.96 -17.20
C GLY A 27 -16.25 -3.78 -17.41
N HIS A 28 -16.99 -3.33 -16.38
CA HIS A 28 -17.95 -2.22 -16.53
C HIS A 28 -17.33 -0.90 -16.97
N LEU A 29 -16.05 -0.69 -16.68
CA LEU A 29 -15.32 0.52 -17.05
C LEU A 29 -14.73 0.47 -18.46
N GLY A 30 -14.87 -0.64 -19.21
CA GLY A 30 -14.15 -0.84 -20.47
C GLY A 30 -12.64 -1.02 -20.24
N LYS A 31 -11.81 -0.62 -21.20
CA LYS A 31 -10.35 -0.61 -21.00
C LYS A 31 -10.00 0.41 -19.91
N ILE A 32 -9.35 -0.04 -18.84
CA ILE A 32 -8.78 0.87 -17.83
C ILE A 32 -7.59 1.59 -18.45
N THR A 33 -7.51 2.91 -18.25
CA THR A 33 -6.38 3.73 -18.72
C THR A 33 -5.59 4.31 -17.56
N LYS A 34 -6.26 4.60 -16.44
CA LYS A 34 -5.63 5.22 -15.28
C LYS A 34 -6.23 4.74 -13.96
N VAL A 35 -5.39 4.62 -12.94
CA VAL A 35 -5.80 4.46 -11.54
C VAL A 35 -5.19 5.58 -10.71
N GLU A 36 -6.02 6.29 -9.97
CA GLU A 36 -5.58 7.31 -9.01
C GLU A 36 -5.68 6.76 -7.60
N VAL A 37 -4.56 6.77 -6.89
CA VAL A 37 -4.46 6.34 -5.50
C VAL A 37 -4.08 7.55 -4.65
N GLY A 38 -4.97 7.93 -3.73
CA GLY A 38 -4.73 8.97 -2.75
C GLY A 38 -4.31 8.39 -1.42
N LEU A 39 -3.17 8.86 -0.89
CA LEU A 39 -2.59 8.46 0.39
C LEU A 39 -2.40 9.70 1.29
N PRO A 40 -2.31 9.56 2.62
CA PRO A 40 -2.14 10.71 3.50
C PRO A 40 -0.75 11.32 3.38
N ARG A 41 -0.70 12.63 3.58
CA ARG A 41 0.54 13.39 3.76
C ARG A 41 1.25 13.03 5.07
N GLY A 42 2.58 13.09 5.04
CA GLY A 42 3.52 12.98 6.16
C GLY A 42 3.35 14.06 7.24
N LYS A 43 4.25 14.05 8.23
CA LYS A 43 4.20 15.00 9.35
C LYS A 43 4.77 16.36 8.93
N ASP A 44 4.14 17.44 9.38
CA ASP A 44 4.68 18.80 9.26
C ASP A 44 5.60 19.19 10.43
N LYS A 45 5.48 18.48 11.56
CA LYS A 45 6.25 18.74 12.79
C LYS A 45 6.50 17.44 13.56
N PRO A 46 7.49 17.41 14.46
CA PRO A 46 7.74 16.25 15.31
C PRO A 46 6.50 15.85 16.11
N ALA A 47 6.29 14.56 16.27
CA ALA A 47 5.26 14.01 17.13
C ALA A 47 5.89 13.56 18.45
N GLY A 48 6.03 14.48 19.40
CA GLY A 48 6.63 14.24 20.72
C GLY A 48 7.93 15.02 20.94
N ASP A 49 8.60 14.75 22.06
CA ASP A 49 9.85 15.42 22.43
C ASP A 49 11.02 14.99 21.55
N THR A 50 11.77 15.96 21.03
CA THR A 50 12.93 15.78 20.15
C THR A 50 14.27 15.77 20.88
N THR A 51 14.26 15.95 22.19
CA THR A 51 15.46 15.89 23.03
C THR A 51 15.99 14.46 23.06
N ILE A 52 17.30 14.29 22.83
CA ILE A 52 17.97 13.00 23.03
C ILE A 52 17.99 12.70 24.53
N LYS A 53 17.49 11.52 24.90
CA LYS A 53 17.39 11.07 26.30
C LYS A 53 17.93 9.66 26.45
N SER A 54 18.18 9.25 27.69
CA SER A 54 18.33 7.83 27.99
C SER A 54 16.99 7.11 27.78
N PRO A 55 16.99 5.87 27.27
CA PRO A 55 15.78 5.06 27.20
C PRO A 55 15.10 4.91 28.57
N PRO A 56 13.76 4.84 28.63
CA PRO A 56 13.03 4.63 29.88
C PRO A 56 13.46 3.35 30.60
N LYS A 57 13.43 3.36 31.93
CA LYS A 57 13.71 2.17 32.73
C LYS A 57 12.76 1.03 32.34
N GLY A 58 13.33 -0.14 32.01
CA GLY A 58 12.58 -1.32 31.58
C GLY A 58 12.41 -1.45 30.07
N LEU A 59 12.81 -0.46 29.27
CA LEU A 59 12.90 -0.60 27.82
C LEU A 59 14.27 -1.18 27.43
N ASP A 60 14.28 -2.41 26.92
CA ASP A 60 15.42 -2.91 26.16
C ASP A 60 15.43 -2.23 24.78
N TYR A 61 16.11 -1.08 24.72
CA TYR A 61 16.14 -0.28 23.50
C TYR A 61 16.98 -0.94 22.40
N ASP A 62 17.93 -1.81 22.76
CA ASP A 62 18.73 -2.52 21.76
C ASP A 62 17.87 -3.55 21.02
N MET A 63 17.11 -4.35 21.78
CA MET A 63 16.13 -5.28 21.24
C MET A 63 15.03 -4.55 20.46
N TRP A 64 14.57 -3.40 20.95
CA TRP A 64 13.54 -2.60 20.28
C TRP A 64 14.00 -2.10 18.90
N CYS A 65 15.25 -1.64 18.76
CA CYS A 65 15.81 -1.23 17.47
C CYS A 65 15.99 -2.42 16.52
N GLY A 66 16.12 -3.64 17.05
CA GLY A 66 16.34 -4.85 16.27
C GLY A 66 17.59 -4.74 15.38
N PRO A 67 17.53 -5.22 14.13
CA PRO A 67 18.67 -5.25 13.22
C PRO A 67 18.94 -3.92 12.52
N SER A 68 18.10 -2.89 12.72
CA SER A 68 18.32 -1.56 12.16
C SER A 68 19.48 -0.83 12.86
N GLU A 69 19.94 0.28 12.28
CA GLU A 69 20.90 1.17 12.93
C GLU A 69 20.35 1.65 14.29
N LYS A 70 21.19 1.66 15.33
CA LYS A 70 20.79 2.11 16.66
C LYS A 70 20.94 3.64 16.78
N LEU A 71 19.88 4.36 16.43
CA LEU A 71 19.84 5.82 16.58
C LEU A 71 19.72 6.20 18.07
N PRO A 72 20.15 7.42 18.48
CA PRO A 72 19.90 7.91 19.83
C PRO A 72 18.40 7.93 20.16
N PHE A 73 18.08 7.51 21.40
CA PHE A 73 16.70 7.49 21.88
C PHE A 73 16.14 8.91 21.94
N MET A 74 14.95 9.05 21.37
CA MET A 74 14.16 10.26 21.30
C MET A 74 12.69 9.86 21.31
N GLU A 75 11.88 10.50 22.15
CA GLU A 75 10.46 10.16 22.29
C GLU A 75 9.71 10.35 20.97
N ALA A 76 10.07 11.39 20.21
CA ALA A 76 9.53 11.62 18.89
C ALA A 76 9.80 10.49 17.88
N ARG A 77 10.76 9.58 18.10
CA ARG A 77 10.99 8.40 17.23
C ARG A 77 10.53 7.08 17.86
N TYR A 78 9.93 7.13 19.04
CA TYR A 78 9.54 5.94 19.79
C TYR A 78 8.08 5.53 19.56
N HIS A 79 7.77 4.25 19.82
CA HIS A 79 6.44 3.64 19.63
C HIS A 79 5.76 4.01 18.30
N TRP A 80 4.62 4.69 18.30
CA TRP A 80 3.88 4.95 17.06
C TRP A 80 4.72 5.66 15.99
N ASN A 81 5.66 6.53 16.42
CA ASN A 81 6.34 7.47 15.55
C ASN A 81 7.60 6.93 14.87
N TRP A 82 8.01 5.67 15.12
CA TRP A 82 9.10 5.05 14.36
C TRP A 82 8.81 5.01 12.85
N ARG A 83 7.52 4.99 12.47
CA ARG A 83 7.02 4.95 11.09
C ARG A 83 7.58 6.05 10.21
N TRP A 84 7.84 7.21 10.79
CA TRP A 84 8.21 8.42 10.06
C TRP A 84 9.72 8.51 9.78
N HIS A 85 10.51 7.54 10.25
CA HIS A 85 11.95 7.48 10.00
C HIS A 85 12.32 6.24 9.18
N LEU A 86 13.01 6.43 8.06
CA LEU A 86 13.36 5.40 7.07
C LEU A 86 14.25 4.27 7.62
N ASN A 87 14.90 4.47 8.78
CA ASN A 87 15.62 3.41 9.48
C ASN A 87 14.69 2.34 10.09
N TYR A 88 13.42 2.66 10.31
CA TYR A 88 12.45 1.77 10.95
C TYR A 88 11.16 1.59 10.14
N GLY A 89 10.70 2.65 9.46
CA GLY A 89 9.50 2.65 8.63
C GLY A 89 9.77 3.23 7.25
N GLY A 90 8.72 3.72 6.60
CA GLY A 90 8.79 4.30 5.27
C GLY A 90 7.83 5.48 5.11
N GLY A 91 7.63 6.25 6.18
CA GLY A 91 6.69 7.35 6.20
C GLY A 91 5.24 6.94 6.00
N GLN A 92 4.40 7.93 5.71
CA GLN A 92 3.00 7.70 5.36
C GLN A 92 2.84 6.91 4.06
N LEU A 93 3.81 7.04 3.14
CA LEU A 93 3.82 6.30 1.90
C LEU A 93 3.80 4.79 2.17
N MET A 94 4.79 4.25 2.90
CA MET A 94 4.82 2.81 3.17
C MET A 94 3.77 2.36 4.19
N ASP A 95 3.33 3.24 5.09
CA ASP A 95 2.24 2.92 6.04
C ASP A 95 0.89 2.74 5.33
N TRP A 96 0.65 3.45 4.21
CA TRP A 96 -0.65 3.45 3.52
C TRP A 96 -0.67 2.83 2.12
N ILE A 97 0.46 2.58 1.48
CA ILE A 97 0.45 1.97 0.15
C ILE A 97 -0.21 0.58 0.17
N GLY A 98 0.05 -0.23 1.20
CA GLY A 98 -0.61 -1.53 1.42
C GLY A 98 -2.13 -1.44 1.69
N HIS A 99 -2.70 -0.24 1.76
CA HIS A 99 -4.14 0.00 1.92
C HIS A 99 -4.83 0.29 0.58
N HIS A 100 -4.50 1.40 -0.07
CA HIS A 100 -5.22 1.84 -1.28
C HIS A 100 -4.58 1.38 -2.59
N ASN A 101 -3.25 1.18 -2.62
CA ASN A 101 -2.61 0.53 -3.77
C ASN A 101 -2.89 -0.98 -3.80
N ASP A 102 -3.01 -1.63 -2.63
CA ASP A 102 -3.51 -3.01 -2.53
C ASP A 102 -4.89 -3.17 -3.22
N ILE A 103 -5.80 -2.24 -2.96
CA ILE A 103 -7.10 -2.22 -3.62
C ILE A 103 -6.93 -1.97 -5.12
N ALA A 104 -6.08 -1.03 -5.55
CA ALA A 104 -5.80 -0.78 -6.96
C ALA A 104 -5.34 -2.06 -7.68
N HIS A 105 -4.38 -2.77 -7.10
CA HIS A 105 -3.91 -4.07 -7.58
C HIS A 105 -5.02 -5.10 -7.64
N TRP A 106 -5.87 -5.17 -6.62
CA TRP A 106 -6.99 -6.11 -6.61
C TRP A 106 -7.98 -5.85 -7.76
N GLY A 107 -8.29 -4.58 -8.04
CA GLY A 107 -9.10 -4.17 -9.19
C GLY A 107 -8.47 -4.53 -10.54
N LEU A 108 -7.16 -4.31 -10.67
CA LEU A 108 -6.40 -4.64 -11.88
C LEU A 108 -6.09 -6.13 -12.03
N GLY A 109 -6.36 -6.96 -11.02
CA GLY A 109 -5.94 -8.36 -11.01
C GLY A 109 -4.42 -8.55 -10.88
N ALA A 110 -3.72 -7.57 -10.31
CA ALA A 110 -2.26 -7.53 -10.20
C ALA A 110 -1.71 -8.21 -8.92
N ASP A 111 -2.50 -9.02 -8.22
CA ASP A 111 -2.10 -9.68 -6.96
C ASP A 111 -0.86 -10.59 -7.07
N LYS A 112 -0.50 -10.99 -8.28
CA LYS A 112 0.69 -11.80 -8.62
C LYS A 112 1.53 -11.16 -9.73
N ALA A 113 1.33 -9.87 -9.94
CA ALA A 113 2.02 -9.07 -10.93
C ALA A 113 2.52 -7.77 -10.29
N GLY A 114 3.04 -6.86 -11.10
CA GLY A 114 3.53 -5.57 -10.63
C GLY A 114 3.76 -4.62 -11.80
N PRO A 115 4.25 -3.41 -11.51
CA PRO A 115 4.51 -2.42 -12.55
C PRO A 115 5.65 -2.88 -13.48
N LEU A 116 5.62 -2.41 -14.72
CA LEU A 116 6.73 -2.50 -15.68
C LEU A 116 7.81 -1.44 -15.38
N SER A 117 7.39 -0.30 -14.84
CA SER A 117 8.31 0.73 -14.34
C SER A 117 7.66 1.61 -13.29
N VAL A 118 8.48 2.20 -12.41
CA VAL A 118 8.05 3.19 -11.42
C VAL A 118 8.95 4.41 -11.49
N GLU A 119 8.36 5.60 -11.47
CA GLU A 119 9.08 6.87 -11.46
C GLU A 119 8.54 7.79 -10.38
N ALA A 120 9.41 8.20 -9.45
CA ALA A 120 9.11 9.27 -8.51
C ALA A 120 9.12 10.61 -9.25
N LYS A 121 8.07 11.42 -9.05
CA LYS A 121 7.91 12.72 -9.70
C LYS A 121 8.18 13.86 -8.72
N ASP A 122 7.38 13.93 -7.66
CA ASP A 122 7.46 15.00 -6.67
C ASP A 122 7.60 14.36 -5.30
N PHE A 123 8.75 14.50 -4.63
CA PHE A 123 8.94 14.09 -3.23
C PHE A 123 9.41 15.33 -2.46
N GLU A 124 8.59 15.78 -1.53
CA GLU A 124 8.86 16.98 -0.74
C GLU A 124 9.11 16.61 0.71
N TYR A 125 10.13 17.22 1.31
CA TYR A 125 10.51 17.02 2.70
C TYR A 125 10.37 18.32 3.49
N VAL A 126 10.37 18.22 4.82
CA VAL A 126 10.43 19.38 5.71
C VAL A 126 11.84 19.41 6.31
N ASP A 127 12.66 20.36 5.87
CA ASP A 127 14.10 20.38 6.18
C ASP A 127 14.40 20.32 7.69
N ASP A 128 13.68 21.11 8.49
CA ASP A 128 13.83 21.12 9.96
C ASP A 128 13.45 19.78 10.60
N LEU A 129 12.59 19.01 9.93
CA LEU A 129 12.11 17.73 10.42
C LEU A 129 13.08 16.60 10.09
N MET A 130 13.98 16.75 9.12
CA MET A 130 14.88 15.69 8.63
C MET A 130 15.79 15.10 9.71
N LYS A 131 16.07 15.85 10.77
CA LYS A 131 16.83 15.36 11.94
C LYS A 131 16.05 14.37 12.81
N VAL A 132 14.73 14.36 12.67
CA VAL A 132 13.78 13.56 13.45
C VAL A 132 13.08 12.53 12.58
N TYR A 133 12.55 12.93 11.43
CA TYR A 133 11.86 12.11 10.42
C TYR A 133 12.40 12.43 9.04
N ASN A 134 12.92 11.42 8.35
CA ASN A 134 13.53 11.54 7.02
C ASN A 134 12.66 10.92 5.91
N SER A 135 11.36 10.79 6.14
CA SER A 135 10.38 10.39 5.12
C SER A 135 9.71 11.62 4.47
N PRO A 136 9.29 11.55 3.20
CA PRO A 136 8.63 12.65 2.51
C PRO A 136 7.33 13.05 3.21
N ARG A 137 7.06 14.36 3.23
CA ARG A 137 5.78 14.95 3.61
C ARG A 137 4.77 14.73 2.49
N ASP A 138 5.09 15.20 1.29
CA ASP A 138 4.27 15.04 0.10
C ASP A 138 5.02 14.19 -0.92
N TYR A 139 4.27 13.40 -1.67
CA TYR A 139 4.85 12.47 -2.63
C TYR A 139 3.89 12.24 -3.80
N THR A 140 4.45 12.10 -4.99
CA THR A 140 3.78 11.64 -6.22
C THR A 140 4.73 10.72 -6.96
N PHE A 141 4.26 9.54 -7.33
CA PHE A 141 4.96 8.66 -8.25
C PHE A 141 3.99 8.00 -9.21
N VAL A 142 4.52 7.65 -10.37
CA VAL A 142 3.77 7.05 -11.47
C VAL A 142 4.32 5.66 -11.72
N SER A 143 3.42 4.69 -11.85
CA SER A 143 3.74 3.32 -12.18
C SER A 143 3.07 2.95 -13.51
N GLN A 144 3.83 2.37 -14.43
CA GLN A 144 3.30 1.86 -15.70
C GLN A 144 3.02 0.37 -15.57
N TYR A 145 1.88 -0.10 -16.06
CA TYR A 145 1.45 -1.50 -16.07
C TYR A 145 1.22 -1.97 -17.52
N PRO A 146 1.03 -3.29 -17.75
CA PRO A 146 0.56 -3.77 -19.05
C PRO A 146 -0.69 -3.04 -19.54
N ASP A 147 -0.92 -3.09 -20.85
CA ASP A 147 -2.05 -2.44 -21.54
C ASP A 147 -2.06 -0.90 -21.46
N ASP A 148 -0.89 -0.29 -21.22
CA ASP A 148 -0.68 1.15 -21.08
C ASP A 148 -1.44 1.76 -19.89
N ILE A 149 -1.67 0.96 -18.84
CA ILE A 149 -2.34 1.43 -17.62
C ILE A 149 -1.36 2.22 -16.77
N GLU A 150 -1.73 3.46 -16.46
CA GLU A 150 -1.00 4.30 -15.53
C GLU A 150 -1.60 4.22 -14.12
N VAL A 151 -0.79 3.93 -13.09
CA VAL A 151 -1.20 4.08 -11.68
C VAL A 151 -0.44 5.24 -11.07
N VAL A 152 -1.18 6.29 -10.68
CA VAL A 152 -0.64 7.49 -10.03
C VAL A 152 -0.95 7.43 -8.55
N VAL A 153 0.08 7.31 -7.72
CA VAL A 153 -0.03 7.37 -6.27
C VAL A 153 0.45 8.75 -5.82
N SER A 154 -0.40 9.50 -5.10
CA SER A 154 -0.09 10.87 -4.73
C SER A 154 -0.81 11.34 -3.47
N THR A 155 -0.19 12.25 -2.71
CA THR A 155 -0.87 13.03 -1.66
C THR A 155 -1.83 14.08 -2.22
N LYS A 156 -1.69 14.43 -3.50
CA LYS A 156 -2.57 15.37 -4.23
C LYS A 156 -3.87 14.70 -4.71
N ASN A 157 -3.90 13.36 -4.79
CA ASN A 157 -5.09 12.60 -5.13
C ASN A 157 -6.06 12.54 -3.94
N THR A 158 -7.36 12.44 -4.22
CA THR A 158 -8.36 12.22 -3.17
C THR A 158 -8.12 10.86 -2.49
N MET A 159 -8.02 10.84 -1.16
CA MET A 159 -7.82 9.63 -0.35
C MET A 159 -8.72 8.47 -0.81
N GLY A 160 -8.13 7.36 -1.22
CA GLY A 160 -8.85 6.22 -1.75
C GLY A 160 -8.22 5.66 -3.02
N THR A 161 -9.02 4.87 -3.74
CA THR A 161 -8.64 4.27 -5.02
C THR A 161 -9.72 4.61 -6.04
N LYS A 162 -9.33 5.14 -7.19
CA LYS A 162 -10.22 5.43 -8.32
C LYS A 162 -9.69 4.78 -9.58
N TRP A 163 -10.49 3.93 -10.21
CA TRP A 163 -10.19 3.41 -11.54
C TRP A 163 -10.96 4.20 -12.57
N ILE A 164 -10.29 4.50 -13.68
CA ILE A 164 -10.82 5.28 -14.80
C ILE A 164 -10.59 4.46 -16.06
N GLY A 165 -11.67 4.20 -16.78
CA GLY A 165 -11.65 3.54 -18.08
C GLY A 165 -12.54 4.26 -19.09
N GLU A 166 -12.62 3.70 -20.28
CA GLU A 166 -13.36 4.25 -21.43
C GLU A 166 -14.83 4.53 -21.12
N ASN A 167 -15.47 3.65 -20.34
CA ASN A 167 -16.91 3.71 -20.08
C ASN A 167 -17.25 4.39 -18.74
N GLY A 168 -16.25 4.94 -18.05
CA GLY A 168 -16.46 5.67 -16.80
C GLY A 168 -15.45 5.37 -15.71
N TRP A 169 -15.84 5.62 -14.47
CA TRP A 169 -14.97 5.48 -13.31
C TRP A 169 -15.72 4.96 -12.09
N VAL A 170 -14.98 4.31 -11.20
CA VAL A 170 -15.43 3.96 -9.84
C VAL A 170 -14.35 4.36 -8.85
N TYR A 171 -14.77 4.96 -7.74
CA TYR A 171 -13.92 5.47 -6.67
C TYR A 171 -14.40 4.92 -5.32
N VAL A 172 -13.46 4.49 -4.48
CA VAL A 172 -13.75 3.93 -3.17
C VAL A 172 -12.72 4.36 -2.13
N THR A 173 -13.21 4.62 -0.91
CA THR A 173 -12.41 4.94 0.26
C THR A 173 -13.05 4.36 1.52
N ARG A 174 -12.40 4.52 2.67
CA ARG A 174 -12.96 4.13 3.96
C ARG A 174 -14.21 4.99 4.22
N GLY A 175 -15.39 4.39 4.03
CA GLY A 175 -16.68 5.02 4.32
C GLY A 175 -17.47 5.53 3.10
N ARG A 176 -16.90 5.54 1.89
CA ARG A 176 -17.58 6.09 0.70
C ARG A 176 -17.22 5.31 -0.57
N ILE A 177 -18.20 5.17 -1.46
CA ILE A 177 -18.05 4.68 -2.83
C ILE A 177 -18.83 5.62 -3.76
N GLN A 178 -18.27 5.93 -4.92
CA GLN A 178 -18.89 6.75 -5.97
C GLN A 178 -18.55 6.15 -7.33
N ALA A 179 -19.40 6.36 -8.31
CA ALA A 179 -19.21 5.90 -9.67
C ALA A 179 -19.82 6.89 -10.66
N SER A 180 -19.30 6.90 -11.90
CA SER A 180 -19.88 7.68 -12.99
C SER A 180 -21.27 7.20 -13.40
N ASN A 181 -21.52 5.88 -13.31
CA ASN A 181 -22.85 5.31 -13.50
C ASN A 181 -23.50 5.02 -12.13
N PRO A 182 -24.58 5.72 -11.77
CA PRO A 182 -25.25 5.53 -10.48
C PRO A 182 -25.92 4.17 -10.34
N GLU A 183 -26.29 3.49 -11.44
CA GLU A 183 -26.88 2.15 -11.39
C GLU A 183 -25.93 1.12 -10.79
N TRP A 184 -24.62 1.28 -11.00
CA TRP A 184 -23.61 0.41 -10.41
C TRP A 184 -23.62 0.44 -8.88
N LEU A 185 -24.17 1.50 -8.27
CA LEU A 185 -24.26 1.68 -6.83
C LEU A 185 -25.69 1.52 -6.30
N ALA A 186 -26.62 1.05 -7.13
CA ALA A 186 -28.00 0.84 -6.72
C ALA A 186 -28.07 -0.09 -5.50
N THR A 187 -28.97 0.25 -4.58
CA THR A 187 -29.32 -0.54 -3.41
C THR A 187 -30.83 -0.74 -3.40
N SER A 188 -31.30 -1.80 -2.75
CA SER A 188 -32.72 -2.17 -2.75
C SER A 188 -33.62 -1.20 -1.99
N ASP A 189 -33.06 -0.28 -1.20
CA ASP A 189 -33.80 0.58 -0.27
C ASP A 189 -33.48 2.09 -0.40
N GLY A 190 -32.95 2.50 -1.56
CA GLY A 190 -32.74 3.93 -1.86
C GLY A 190 -31.49 4.54 -1.19
N ASN A 191 -30.42 3.77 -1.05
CA ASN A 191 -29.09 4.17 -0.58
C ASN A 191 -29.02 4.55 0.90
N LYS A 192 -29.78 3.86 1.76
CA LYS A 192 -29.65 4.04 3.21
C LYS A 192 -28.25 3.61 3.68
N LYS A 193 -27.80 4.21 4.78
CA LYS A 193 -26.50 3.90 5.36
C LYS A 193 -26.51 2.44 5.83
N GLY A 194 -25.62 1.63 5.28
CA GLY A 194 -25.49 0.22 5.64
C GLY A 194 -26.21 -0.75 4.70
N SER A 195 -26.89 -0.26 3.66
CA SER A 195 -27.58 -1.10 2.67
C SER A 195 -26.64 -1.97 1.85
N ASN A 196 -27.16 -3.09 1.36
CA ASN A 196 -26.46 -3.95 0.41
C ASN A 196 -26.75 -3.46 -1.01
N PHE A 197 -25.75 -3.59 -1.88
CA PHE A 197 -25.92 -3.29 -3.30
C PHE A 197 -26.87 -4.31 -3.94
N SER A 198 -27.83 -3.82 -4.71
CA SER A 198 -28.74 -4.65 -5.51
C SER A 198 -28.20 -4.89 -6.91
N PHE A 199 -27.36 -3.99 -7.40
CA PHE A 199 -26.62 -4.19 -8.64
C PHE A 199 -25.70 -5.41 -8.51
N ASN A 200 -25.77 -6.33 -9.48
CA ASN A 200 -24.87 -7.47 -9.57
C ASN A 200 -23.80 -7.18 -10.63
N PRO A 201 -22.54 -6.91 -10.25
CA PRO A 201 -21.51 -6.56 -11.24
C PRO A 201 -21.15 -7.69 -12.21
N GLY A 202 -21.49 -8.95 -11.94
CA GLY A 202 -21.16 -10.08 -12.82
C GLY A 202 -20.63 -11.29 -12.06
N GLU A 203 -20.09 -12.25 -12.82
CA GLU A 203 -19.70 -13.58 -12.32
C GLU A 203 -18.47 -13.55 -11.42
N TRP A 204 -17.51 -12.67 -11.69
CA TRP A 204 -16.35 -12.57 -10.81
C TRP A 204 -16.77 -11.93 -9.49
N LYS A 205 -16.56 -12.66 -8.39
CA LYS A 205 -16.85 -12.23 -7.02
C LYS A 205 -15.60 -12.15 -6.19
N GLY A 206 -15.45 -11.04 -5.46
CA GLY A 206 -14.44 -10.94 -4.43
C GLY A 206 -14.84 -11.80 -3.22
N TYR A 207 -13.88 -12.13 -2.35
CA TYR A 207 -14.18 -12.87 -1.13
C TYR A 207 -15.24 -12.17 -0.29
N HIS A 208 -16.25 -12.94 0.15
CA HIS A 208 -17.25 -12.44 1.07
C HIS A 208 -16.84 -12.74 2.51
N PRO A 209 -16.50 -11.72 3.32
CA PRO A 209 -16.25 -11.95 4.73
C PRO A 209 -17.60 -12.25 5.36
N GLY A 210 -17.81 -13.49 5.79
CA GLY A 210 -18.95 -13.84 6.63
C GLY A 210 -18.84 -13.04 7.94
N ALA A 211 -17.94 -13.47 8.82
CA ALA A 211 -17.75 -12.87 10.15
C ALA A 211 -16.61 -11.83 10.22
N GLY A 212 -16.16 -11.28 9.08
CA GLY A 212 -15.10 -10.27 9.01
C GLY A 212 -13.76 -10.78 8.49
N HIS A 213 -12.72 -9.93 8.48
CA HIS A 213 -11.43 -10.23 7.85
C HIS A 213 -10.71 -11.44 8.50
N GLN A 214 -10.79 -11.55 9.82
CA GLN A 214 -10.17 -12.62 10.61
C GLN A 214 -10.78 -13.99 10.31
N SER A 215 -12.07 -14.04 9.91
CA SER A 215 -12.72 -15.30 9.53
C SER A 215 -12.01 -15.96 8.34
N ASN A 216 -11.51 -15.16 7.39
CA ASN A 216 -10.77 -15.68 6.25
C ASN A 216 -9.46 -16.37 6.66
N PHE A 217 -8.75 -15.87 7.67
CA PHE A 217 -7.56 -16.53 8.18
C PHE A 217 -7.90 -17.86 8.85
N MET A 218 -8.94 -17.88 9.69
CA MET A 218 -9.39 -19.11 10.35
C MET A 218 -9.81 -20.17 9.32
N GLU A 219 -10.58 -19.78 8.31
CA GLU A 219 -10.96 -20.64 7.18
C GLU A 219 -9.72 -21.11 6.40
N GLY A 220 -8.75 -20.23 6.15
CA GLY A 220 -7.50 -20.56 5.48
C GLY A 220 -6.70 -21.60 6.27
N VAL A 221 -6.61 -21.47 7.58
CA VAL A 221 -5.92 -22.42 8.48
C VAL A 221 -6.63 -23.76 8.52
N LEU A 222 -7.95 -23.77 8.70
CA LEU A 222 -8.77 -24.98 8.80
C LEU A 222 -8.79 -25.76 7.48
N ASN A 223 -8.97 -25.07 6.37
CA ASN A 223 -9.15 -25.69 5.05
C ASN A 223 -7.86 -25.75 4.21
N ARG A 224 -6.75 -25.23 4.73
CA ARG A 224 -5.47 -25.09 4.01
C ARG A 224 -5.60 -24.33 2.69
N LYS A 225 -6.44 -23.28 2.67
CA LYS A 225 -6.67 -22.41 1.53
C LYS A 225 -5.90 -21.10 1.69
N GLU A 226 -5.47 -20.54 0.57
CA GLU A 226 -4.82 -19.22 0.53
C GLU A 226 -5.81 -18.14 1.02
N CYS A 227 -5.31 -17.23 1.86
CA CYS A 227 -6.10 -16.11 2.35
C CYS A 227 -6.29 -15.05 1.24
N ILE A 228 -7.31 -14.21 1.39
CA ILE A 228 -7.65 -13.10 0.47
C ILE A 228 -6.49 -12.14 0.20
N CYS A 229 -5.56 -12.04 1.16
CA CYS A 229 -4.31 -11.31 1.00
C CYS A 229 -3.20 -12.18 1.61
N SER A 230 -2.53 -12.95 0.77
CA SER A 230 -1.37 -13.76 1.16
C SER A 230 -0.15 -12.87 1.37
N ALA A 231 0.95 -13.45 1.88
CA ALA A 231 2.21 -12.73 2.02
C ALA A 231 2.67 -12.14 0.68
N GLU A 232 2.50 -12.91 -0.40
CA GLU A 232 2.84 -12.51 -1.76
C GLU A 232 2.01 -11.29 -2.20
N THR A 233 0.69 -11.34 -2.02
CA THR A 233 -0.19 -10.21 -2.39
C THR A 233 0.15 -8.93 -1.65
N GLY A 234 0.46 -9.01 -0.35
CA GLY A 234 0.89 -7.84 0.42
C GLY A 234 2.23 -7.29 -0.06
N HIS A 235 3.19 -8.17 -0.35
CA HIS A 235 4.49 -7.81 -0.92
C HIS A 235 4.35 -7.10 -2.26
N ARG A 236 3.54 -7.64 -3.18
CA ARG A 236 3.23 -6.98 -4.48
C ARG A 236 2.59 -5.62 -4.29
N SER A 237 1.66 -5.50 -3.34
CA SER A 237 0.97 -4.23 -3.04
C SER A 237 1.90 -3.14 -2.53
N ALA A 238 2.97 -3.51 -1.80
CA ALA A 238 3.97 -2.59 -1.28
C ALA A 238 5.12 -2.29 -2.26
N THR A 239 5.37 -3.19 -3.22
CA THR A 239 6.50 -3.10 -4.16
C THR A 239 6.60 -1.74 -4.87
N PRO A 240 5.53 -1.13 -5.42
CA PRO A 240 5.64 0.17 -6.07
C PRO A 240 6.16 1.29 -5.16
N GLY A 241 5.87 1.22 -3.86
CA GLY A 241 6.35 2.20 -2.88
C GLY A 241 7.85 2.10 -2.65
N HIS A 242 8.37 0.87 -2.52
CA HIS A 242 9.81 0.64 -2.44
C HIS A 242 10.54 1.09 -3.71
N LEU A 243 9.99 0.78 -4.89
CA LEU A 243 10.54 1.21 -6.18
C LEU A 243 10.47 2.74 -6.34
N ALA A 244 9.45 3.40 -5.80
CA ALA A 244 9.36 4.86 -5.80
C ALA A 244 10.45 5.50 -4.93
N TYR A 245 10.73 4.97 -3.73
CA TYR A 245 11.87 5.42 -2.93
C TYR A 245 13.21 5.23 -3.65
N LEU A 246 13.38 4.09 -4.32
CA LEU A 246 14.58 3.82 -5.11
C LEU A 246 14.72 4.80 -6.28
N SER A 247 13.63 5.02 -7.03
CA SER A 247 13.56 5.97 -8.13
C SER A 247 13.93 7.38 -7.67
N HIS A 248 13.36 7.82 -6.54
CA HIS A 248 13.65 9.13 -5.95
C HIS A 248 15.12 9.25 -5.56
N ALA A 249 15.68 8.23 -4.87
CA ALA A 249 17.06 8.25 -4.43
C ALA A 249 18.08 8.28 -5.59
N LEU A 250 17.71 7.76 -6.77
CA LEU A 250 18.55 7.74 -7.96
C LEU A 250 18.17 8.80 -9.00
N SER A 251 17.11 9.58 -8.74
CA SER A 251 16.57 10.62 -9.63
C SER A 251 16.29 10.11 -11.06
N ARG A 252 15.81 8.87 -11.21
CA ARG A 252 15.48 8.26 -12.51
C ARG A 252 14.39 7.18 -12.40
N PRO A 253 13.66 6.86 -13.49
CA PRO A 253 12.70 5.76 -13.51
C PRO A 253 13.38 4.40 -13.26
N ILE A 254 12.68 3.50 -12.58
CA ILE A 254 13.12 2.12 -12.34
C ILE A 254 12.31 1.18 -13.23
N LYS A 255 12.96 0.50 -14.17
CA LYS A 255 12.35 -0.59 -14.96
C LYS A 255 12.37 -1.88 -14.14
N TRP A 256 11.24 -2.58 -14.07
CA TRP A 256 11.03 -3.68 -13.13
C TRP A 256 10.50 -4.92 -13.83
N ASP A 257 11.15 -6.06 -13.61
CA ASP A 257 10.59 -7.37 -13.91
C ASP A 257 9.82 -7.86 -12.68
N SER A 258 8.49 -7.75 -12.71
CA SER A 258 7.65 -8.18 -11.60
C SER A 258 7.64 -9.69 -11.37
N LYS A 259 7.96 -10.50 -12.38
CA LYS A 259 8.02 -11.96 -12.26
C LYS A 259 9.35 -12.42 -11.67
N ALA A 260 10.46 -11.83 -12.11
CA ALA A 260 11.79 -12.15 -11.59
C ALA A 260 12.16 -11.37 -10.32
N GLU A 261 11.41 -10.30 -10.02
CA GLU A 261 11.65 -9.36 -8.91
C GLU A 261 13.01 -8.69 -8.99
N LYS A 262 13.32 -8.18 -10.18
CA LYS A 262 14.61 -7.54 -10.48
C LYS A 262 14.45 -6.25 -11.24
N VAL A 263 15.34 -5.32 -10.96
CA VAL A 263 15.54 -4.14 -11.79
C VAL A 263 16.18 -4.55 -13.11
N ILE A 264 15.67 -4.00 -14.21
CA ILE A 264 16.11 -4.34 -15.57
C ILE A 264 17.14 -3.31 -16.04
N GLY A 265 18.37 -3.77 -16.33
CA GLY A 265 19.40 -2.96 -16.99
C GLY A 265 20.01 -1.84 -16.14
N ASP A 266 19.88 -1.90 -14.81
CA ASP A 266 20.45 -0.94 -13.88
C ASP A 266 20.99 -1.65 -12.63
N ASP A 267 22.27 -2.04 -12.69
CA ASP A 267 22.95 -2.80 -11.63
C ASP A 267 23.12 -1.98 -10.35
N GLU A 268 23.25 -0.65 -10.46
CA GLU A 268 23.32 0.25 -9.32
C GLU A 268 22.00 0.22 -8.55
N ALA A 269 20.88 0.37 -9.27
CA ALA A 269 19.55 0.29 -8.68
C ALA A 269 19.25 -1.08 -8.09
N GLN A 270 19.59 -2.17 -8.79
CA GLN A 270 19.43 -3.53 -8.26
C GLN A 270 20.23 -3.72 -6.97
N LYS A 271 21.51 -3.31 -6.96
CA LYS A 271 22.37 -3.41 -5.77
C LYS A 271 21.81 -2.59 -4.60
N LYS A 272 21.31 -1.38 -4.87
CA LYS A 272 20.73 -0.50 -3.84
C LYS A 272 19.41 -1.03 -3.30
N LEU A 273 18.55 -1.62 -4.14
CA LEU A 273 17.30 -2.25 -3.73
C LEU A 273 17.54 -3.45 -2.81
N MET A 274 18.55 -4.27 -3.13
CA MET A 274 18.90 -5.47 -2.37
C MET A 274 19.80 -5.19 -1.16
N ALA A 275 20.22 -3.94 -0.94
CA ALA A 275 21.11 -3.59 0.15
C ALA A 275 20.40 -3.69 1.50
N LEU A 276 20.87 -4.59 2.35
CA LEU A 276 20.39 -4.80 3.71
C LEU A 276 21.55 -4.65 4.68
N ASN A 277 21.57 -3.56 5.43
CA ASN A 277 22.60 -3.28 6.43
C ASN A 277 22.08 -3.68 7.81
N TYR A 278 22.44 -4.88 8.27
CA TYR A 278 22.05 -5.36 9.59
C TYR A 278 23.09 -5.00 10.66
N ARG A 279 22.59 -4.59 11.82
CA ARG A 279 23.35 -4.40 13.04
C ARG A 279 23.22 -5.64 13.93
N GLY A 280 24.34 -6.10 14.47
CA GLY A 280 24.38 -7.25 15.38
C GLY A 280 24.11 -8.58 14.69
N ASP A 281 23.76 -9.59 15.49
CA ASP A 281 23.59 -10.96 15.01
C ASP A 281 22.20 -11.26 14.45
N LEU A 282 21.23 -10.38 14.71
CA LEU A 282 19.89 -10.48 14.16
C LEU A 282 19.92 -10.19 12.66
N LYS A 283 19.61 -11.20 11.85
CA LYS A 283 19.47 -11.08 10.40
C LYS A 283 18.09 -11.58 10.01
N LEU A 284 17.39 -10.85 9.15
CA LEU A 284 16.21 -11.40 8.47
C LEU A 284 16.75 -12.39 7.42
N ILE A 285 16.29 -13.64 7.49
CA ILE A 285 16.67 -14.74 6.58
C ILE A 285 15.70 -14.75 5.41
#